data_AF-A0A2N6LU44-F1
#
_entry.id   AF-A0A2N6LU44-F1
#
_cell.length_a   1.000
_cell.length_b   1.000
_cell.length_c   1.000
_cell.angle_alpha   90.00
_cell.angle_beta   90.00
_cell.angle_gamma   90.00
#
_symmetry.space_group_name_H-M   'P 1'
#
loop_
_entity.id
_entity.type
_entity.pdbx_description
1 polymer ?
#
loop_
_entity_poly.entity_id
_entity_poly.type
_entity_poly.pdbx_seq_one_letter_code
_entity_poly.pdbx_strand_id
1 'polypeptide(L)'
;MERRDFLKWGAFGGLGLVVTASDLLWQIKQVQAAELPVTASLSLSPDAALQRLMEGNQRFVQHQPQYPDQSQARLQEVAQAQHPFATILSCADSRVPAEIIFDQGIGDIFDVRIAGNIATPEAIGSIEYAVALLNTPLLMVLGHERCGAVTAAVQNERLPGDISTFVKAIKPVVAKVKYQPGDTVD
;
A
#
# COMPACT_ATOMS: atom_id res chain seq x y z
N MET A 1 17.68 10.97 -24.54
CA MET A 1 16.21 11.04 -24.45
C MET A 1 15.86 11.01 -22.97
N GLU A 2 15.57 12.19 -22.41
CA GLU A 2 15.24 12.37 -21.00
C GLU A 2 13.82 11.86 -20.71
N ARG A 3 13.62 11.16 -19.60
CA ARG A 3 12.36 10.48 -19.19
C ARG A 3 11.15 11.42 -18.96
N ARG A 4 11.20 12.70 -19.37
CA ARG A 4 10.24 13.74 -18.97
C ARG A 4 9.36 14.29 -20.09
N ASP A 5 9.48 13.80 -21.33
CA ASP A 5 8.70 14.33 -22.46
C ASP A 5 7.46 13.51 -22.86
N PHE A 6 7.19 12.38 -22.19
CA PHE A 6 6.07 11.49 -22.53
C PHE A 6 4.68 12.16 -22.36
N LEU A 7 4.57 13.17 -21.49
CA LEU A 7 3.32 13.89 -21.22
C LEU A 7 2.99 15.02 -22.22
N LYS A 8 3.89 15.34 -23.17
CA LYS A 8 3.69 16.48 -24.09
C LYS A 8 3.11 16.11 -25.47
N TRP A 9 2.99 14.83 -25.80
CA TRP A 9 2.52 14.36 -27.11
C TRP A 9 1.08 13.84 -27.15
N GLY A 10 0.32 13.97 -26.05
CA GLY A 10 -1.05 13.45 -25.95
C GLY A 10 -2.14 14.23 -26.70
N ALA A 11 -1.81 15.25 -27.48
CA ALA A 11 -2.77 16.02 -28.24
C ALA A 11 -2.19 16.31 -29.63
N PHE A 12 -2.53 15.50 -30.63
CA PHE A 12 -2.78 15.86 -32.05
C PHE A 12 -2.68 14.61 -32.95
N GLY A 13 -3.80 14.27 -33.62
CA GLY A 13 -3.92 13.27 -34.69
C GLY A 13 -4.75 12.05 -34.27
N GLY A 14 -5.85 11.68 -34.91
CA GLY A 14 -6.51 12.12 -36.14
C GLY A 14 -7.83 11.35 -36.31
N LEU A 15 -8.69 11.84 -37.21
CA LEU A 15 -9.96 11.24 -37.60
C LEU A 15 -9.83 9.79 -38.09
N GLY A 16 -10.78 8.94 -37.69
CA GLY A 16 -11.34 7.88 -38.53
C GLY A 16 -10.83 6.45 -38.29
N LEU A 17 -11.67 5.63 -37.66
CA LEU A 17 -12.10 4.31 -38.16
C LEU A 17 -13.23 3.81 -37.26
N VAL A 18 -14.43 3.71 -37.84
CA VAL A 18 -15.57 3.00 -37.23
C VAL A 18 -15.22 1.52 -37.22
N VAL A 19 -14.81 1.01 -36.07
CA VAL A 19 -14.67 -0.42 -35.83
C VAL A 19 -16.05 -0.96 -35.47
N THR A 20 -16.51 -1.90 -36.28
CA THR A 20 -17.80 -2.59 -36.13
C THR A 20 -17.87 -3.28 -34.76
N ALA A 21 -19.08 -3.35 -34.20
CA ALA A 21 -19.38 -3.85 -32.85
C ALA A 21 -19.01 -5.33 -32.57
N SER A 22 -18.19 -5.97 -33.39
CA SER A 22 -17.65 -7.32 -33.24
C SER A 22 -16.41 -7.40 -32.34
N ASP A 23 -15.65 -6.30 -32.20
CA ASP A 23 -14.46 -6.25 -31.33
C ASP A 23 -14.79 -5.94 -29.85
N LEU A 24 -16.08 -5.76 -29.55
CA LEU A 24 -16.67 -5.74 -28.20
C LEU A 24 -16.61 -7.09 -27.48
N LEU A 25 -16.13 -8.14 -28.17
CA LEU A 25 -15.67 -9.39 -27.58
C LEU A 25 -14.16 -9.34 -27.34
N TRP A 26 -13.64 -8.17 -26.97
CA TRP A 26 -12.39 -8.05 -26.23
C TRP A 26 -12.48 -9.06 -25.11
N GLN A 27 -11.74 -10.15 -25.28
CA GLN A 27 -11.55 -11.19 -24.30
C GLN A 27 -11.10 -10.50 -23.02
N ILE A 28 -12.07 -10.22 -22.16
CA ILE A 28 -11.93 -10.28 -20.73
C ILE A 28 -11.53 -11.73 -20.48
N LYS A 29 -10.24 -12.04 -20.75
CA LYS A 29 -9.54 -13.02 -19.95
C LYS A 29 -9.82 -12.53 -18.55
N GLN A 30 -10.72 -13.24 -17.87
CA GLN A 30 -10.87 -13.08 -16.45
C GLN A 30 -9.45 -13.03 -15.92
N VAL A 31 -9.12 -11.94 -15.23
CA VAL A 31 -7.96 -11.94 -14.36
C VAL A 31 -8.34 -12.97 -13.29
N GLN A 32 -8.15 -14.24 -13.62
CA GLN A 32 -8.06 -15.30 -12.64
C GLN A 32 -6.82 -14.87 -11.86
N ALA A 33 -7.03 -14.19 -10.73
CA ALA A 33 -6.10 -14.34 -9.63
C ALA A 33 -5.88 -15.85 -9.57
N ALA A 34 -4.66 -16.29 -9.88
CA ALA A 34 -4.37 -17.71 -10.02
C ALA A 34 -5.09 -18.41 -8.87
N GLU A 35 -6.02 -19.30 -9.21
CA GLU A 35 -6.68 -20.15 -8.22
C GLU A 35 -5.58 -21.07 -7.71
N LEU A 36 -4.80 -20.52 -6.79
CA LEU A 36 -3.80 -21.25 -6.04
C LEU A 36 -4.64 -22.23 -5.24
N PRO A 37 -4.36 -23.53 -5.36
CA PRO A 37 -5.10 -24.50 -4.59
C PRO A 37 -5.00 -24.05 -3.14
N VAL A 38 -6.14 -23.98 -2.47
CA VAL A 38 -6.23 -23.90 -1.01
C VAL A 38 -5.75 -25.24 -0.46
N THR A 39 -4.55 -25.68 -0.85
CA THR A 39 -3.76 -26.54 0.01
C THR A 39 -3.55 -25.70 1.24
N ALA A 40 -3.89 -26.26 2.38
CA ALA A 40 -3.60 -25.70 3.68
C ALA A 40 -2.09 -25.43 3.76
N SER A 41 -1.64 -24.29 3.25
CA SER A 41 -0.46 -23.64 3.76
C SER A 41 -0.76 -23.47 5.24
N LEU A 42 0.20 -23.80 6.08
CA LEU A 42 0.15 -23.49 7.49
C LEU A 42 0.03 -21.96 7.56
N SER A 43 -1.19 -21.44 7.51
CA SER A 43 -1.43 -20.01 7.50
C SER A 43 -0.90 -19.51 8.82
N LEU A 44 0.14 -18.68 8.73
CA LEU A 44 0.68 -17.97 9.87
C LEU A 44 -0.51 -17.37 10.62
N SER A 45 -0.64 -17.66 11.92
CA SER A 45 -1.71 -17.05 12.70
C SER A 45 -1.52 -15.53 12.69
N PRO A 46 -2.57 -14.73 12.91
CA PRO A 46 -2.43 -13.27 12.99
C PRO A 46 -1.37 -12.85 14.03
N ASP A 47 -1.31 -13.54 15.16
CA ASP A 47 -0.31 -13.30 16.21
C ASP A 47 1.11 -13.63 15.76
N ALA A 48 1.30 -14.74 15.04
CA ALA A 48 2.61 -15.11 14.53
C ALA A 48 3.05 -14.19 13.38
N ALA A 49 2.12 -13.69 12.56
CA ALA A 49 2.38 -12.66 11.55
C ALA A 49 2.81 -11.34 12.22
N LEU A 50 2.12 -10.93 13.28
CA LEU A 50 2.48 -9.74 14.05
C LEU A 50 3.85 -9.92 14.69
N GLN A 51 4.12 -11.09 15.29
CA GLN A 51 5.42 -11.40 15.89
C GLN A 51 6.54 -11.32 14.85
N ARG A 52 6.34 -11.88 13.64
CA ARG A 52 7.32 -11.77 12.54
C ARG A 52 7.64 -10.32 12.18
N LEU A 53 6.63 -9.45 12.10
CA LEU A 53 6.85 -8.01 11.89
C LEU A 53 7.64 -7.39 13.04
N MET A 54 7.25 -7.66 14.30
CA MET A 54 7.93 -7.09 15.48
C MET A 54 9.40 -7.54 15.57
N GLU A 55 9.70 -8.80 15.30
CA GLU A 55 11.07 -9.31 15.26
C GLU A 55 11.89 -8.63 14.15
N GLY A 56 11.29 -8.41 12.99
CA GLY A 56 11.94 -7.68 11.90
C GLY A 56 12.18 -6.21 12.21
N ASN A 57 11.22 -5.53 12.84
CA ASN A 57 11.42 -4.17 13.33
C ASN A 57 12.51 -4.10 14.39
N GLN A 58 12.57 -5.08 15.30
CA GLN A 58 13.64 -5.15 16.30
C GLN A 58 15.01 -5.25 15.63
N ARG A 59 15.16 -6.06 14.58
CA ARG A 59 16.41 -6.14 13.79
C ARG A 59 16.75 -4.81 13.12
N PHE A 60 15.76 -4.13 12.53
CA PHE A 60 15.94 -2.80 11.94
C PHE A 60 16.43 -1.78 12.97
N VAL A 61 15.76 -1.67 14.12
CA VAL A 61 16.12 -0.74 15.20
C VAL A 61 17.51 -1.02 15.76
N GLN A 62 17.89 -2.30 15.87
CA GLN A 62 19.21 -2.73 16.33
C GLN A 62 20.32 -2.60 15.27
N HIS A 63 20.01 -2.10 14.07
CA HIS A 63 20.94 -2.00 12.94
C HIS A 63 21.53 -3.35 12.53
N GLN A 64 20.73 -4.42 12.63
CA GLN A 64 21.08 -5.79 12.24
C GLN A 64 20.04 -6.41 11.28
N PRO A 65 19.65 -5.72 10.18
CA PRO A 65 18.72 -6.28 9.20
C PRO A 65 19.30 -7.52 8.52
N GLN A 66 18.43 -8.48 8.24
CA GLN A 66 18.80 -9.71 7.53
C GLN A 66 18.56 -9.61 6.02
N TYR A 67 17.75 -8.65 5.57
CA TYR A 67 17.34 -8.52 4.17
C TYR A 67 16.76 -9.83 3.60
N PRO A 68 15.78 -10.45 4.28
CA PRO A 68 15.21 -11.72 3.83
C PRO A 68 14.50 -11.54 2.49
N ASP A 69 14.32 -12.64 1.74
CA ASP A 69 13.43 -12.67 0.58
C ASP A 69 13.75 -11.62 -0.53
N GLN A 70 15.05 -11.35 -0.72
CA GLN A 70 15.58 -10.46 -1.78
C GLN A 70 16.42 -11.19 -2.83
N SER A 71 16.45 -12.52 -2.80
CA SER A 71 17.24 -13.32 -3.75
C SER A 71 16.64 -13.33 -5.16
N GLN A 72 17.47 -13.64 -6.16
CA GLN A 72 16.98 -13.83 -7.54
C GLN A 72 15.96 -14.99 -7.64
N ALA A 73 16.14 -16.05 -6.84
CA ALA A 73 15.19 -17.16 -6.79
C ALA A 73 13.83 -16.68 -6.25
N ARG A 74 13.83 -15.84 -5.22
CA ARG A 74 12.60 -15.23 -4.69
C ARG A 74 11.90 -14.36 -5.72
N LEU A 75 12.65 -13.56 -6.48
CA LEU A 75 12.11 -12.77 -7.60
C LEU A 75 11.42 -13.64 -8.65
N GLN A 76 11.98 -14.80 -8.97
CA GLN A 76 11.39 -15.74 -9.93
C GLN A 76 10.12 -16.40 -9.39
N GLU A 77 10.09 -16.71 -8.10
CA GLU A 77 8.93 -17.25 -7.40
C GLU A 77 7.76 -16.25 -7.39
N VAL A 78 8.01 -15.03 -6.87
CA VAL A 78 6.96 -14.02 -6.70
C VAL A 78 6.43 -13.44 -8.03
N ALA A 79 7.18 -13.62 -9.12
CA ALA A 79 6.73 -13.29 -10.47
C ALA A 79 5.59 -14.20 -10.95
N GLN A 80 5.43 -15.42 -10.39
CA GLN A 80 4.34 -16.32 -10.73
C GLN A 80 3.09 -16.07 -9.86
N ALA A 81 3.29 -15.89 -8.57
CA ALA A 81 2.23 -15.63 -7.60
C ALA A 81 2.79 -14.99 -6.33
N GLN A 82 1.95 -14.25 -5.60
CA GLN A 82 2.31 -13.65 -4.32
C GLN A 82 1.47 -14.24 -3.19
N HIS A 83 2.10 -14.41 -2.02
CA HIS A 83 1.47 -14.90 -0.79
C HIS A 83 1.96 -14.08 0.41
N PRO A 84 1.63 -12.78 0.46
CA PRO A 84 2.03 -11.95 1.58
C PRO A 84 1.42 -12.47 2.88
N PHE A 85 2.16 -12.38 3.98
CA PHE A 85 1.69 -12.81 5.30
C PHE A 85 1.04 -11.65 6.09
N ALA A 86 1.15 -10.42 5.59
CA ALA A 86 0.53 -9.24 6.19
C ALA A 86 0.09 -8.24 5.12
N THR A 87 -1.05 -7.61 5.35
CA THR A 87 -1.48 -6.39 4.69
C THR A 87 -1.18 -5.21 5.61
N ILE A 88 -0.54 -4.16 5.09
CA ILE A 88 -0.24 -2.96 5.87
C ILE A 88 -0.83 -1.74 5.17
N LEU A 89 -1.67 -0.99 5.87
CA LEU A 89 -2.08 0.36 5.47
C LEU A 89 -1.11 1.35 6.10
N SER A 90 -0.19 1.89 5.31
CA SER A 90 0.89 2.76 5.77
C SER A 90 0.85 4.15 5.13
N CYS A 91 1.62 5.08 5.70
CA CYS A 91 1.75 6.41 5.12
C CYS A 91 2.65 6.36 3.86
N ALA A 92 2.31 7.17 2.85
CA ALA A 92 3.16 7.41 1.70
C ALA A 92 4.48 8.15 2.04
N ASP A 93 4.71 8.49 3.31
CA ASP A 93 5.93 9.13 3.79
C ASP A 93 7.17 8.26 3.47
N SER A 94 8.16 8.87 2.82
CA SER A 94 9.34 8.15 2.32
C SER A 94 10.27 7.63 3.42
N ARG A 95 10.05 8.02 4.68
CA ARG A 95 10.85 7.60 5.84
C ARG A 95 10.38 6.29 6.47
N VAL A 96 9.17 5.84 6.16
CA VAL A 96 8.54 4.65 6.76
C VAL A 96 8.11 3.57 5.74
N PRO A 97 8.97 3.16 4.78
CA PRO A 97 8.68 2.03 3.90
C PRO A 97 8.61 0.73 4.72
N ALA A 98 7.46 0.05 4.66
CA ALA A 98 7.12 -1.06 5.56
C ALA A 98 8.11 -2.23 5.46
N GLU A 99 8.50 -2.63 4.25
CA GLU A 99 9.42 -3.73 4.01
C GLU A 99 10.80 -3.47 4.63
N ILE A 100 11.24 -2.22 4.68
CA ILE A 100 12.53 -1.85 5.26
C ILE A 100 12.44 -1.80 6.79
N ILE A 101 11.46 -1.08 7.34
CA ILE A 101 11.36 -0.87 8.79
C ILE A 101 10.92 -2.13 9.54
N PHE A 102 10.34 -3.11 8.84
CA PHE A 102 10.04 -4.44 9.36
C PHE A 102 11.02 -5.52 8.86
N ASP A 103 12.10 -5.16 8.16
CA ASP A 103 13.10 -6.11 7.63
C ASP A 103 12.47 -7.34 6.95
N GLN A 104 11.62 -7.08 5.95
CA GLN A 104 10.97 -8.07 5.10
C GLN A 104 11.44 -7.94 3.65
N GLY A 105 11.13 -8.94 2.83
CA GLY A 105 11.51 -8.97 1.43
C GLY A 105 10.36 -8.85 0.45
N ILE A 106 10.65 -9.30 -0.77
CA ILE A 106 9.75 -9.17 -1.91
C ILE A 106 8.64 -10.22 -1.79
N GLY A 107 7.38 -9.76 -1.85
CA GLY A 107 6.20 -10.61 -1.76
C GLY A 107 5.74 -10.95 -0.34
N ASP A 108 6.39 -10.40 0.68
CA ASP A 108 6.10 -10.69 2.09
C ASP A 108 4.96 -9.83 2.66
N ILE A 109 4.90 -8.57 2.25
CA ILE A 109 3.91 -7.58 2.69
C ILE A 109 3.09 -7.11 1.49
N PHE A 110 1.77 -7.03 1.65
CA PHE A 110 0.89 -6.28 0.77
C PHE A 110 0.76 -4.85 1.32
N ASP A 111 1.58 -3.92 0.80
CA ASP A 111 1.67 -2.55 1.33
C ASP A 111 0.76 -1.59 0.57
N VAL A 112 -0.25 -1.05 1.26
CA VAL A 112 -1.17 -0.03 0.77
C VAL A 112 -0.74 1.31 1.34
N ARG A 113 -0.16 2.16 0.49
CA ARG A 113 0.45 3.43 0.92
C ARG A 113 -0.33 4.64 0.46
N ILE A 114 -0.76 5.47 1.39
CA ILE A 114 -1.43 6.75 1.10
C ILE A 114 -1.04 7.81 2.12
N ALA A 115 -0.97 9.08 1.72
CA ALA A 115 -0.60 10.17 2.63
C ALA A 115 -1.57 10.20 3.84
N GLY A 116 -1.02 10.07 5.05
CA GLY A 116 -1.79 9.99 6.30
C GLY A 116 -2.51 8.66 6.52
N ASN A 117 -2.17 7.60 5.78
CA ASN A 117 -2.69 6.23 5.93
C ASN A 117 -4.23 6.18 6.08
N ILE A 118 -4.92 7.03 5.32
CA ILE A 118 -6.39 7.12 5.30
C ILE A 118 -7.01 5.96 4.52
N ALA A 119 -8.12 5.43 5.00
CA ALA A 119 -8.85 4.36 4.32
C ALA A 119 -9.76 4.94 3.21
N THR A 120 -9.19 5.37 2.08
CA THR A 120 -9.97 5.74 0.89
C THR A 120 -10.66 4.52 0.27
N PRO A 121 -11.68 4.70 -0.60
CA PRO A 121 -12.31 3.57 -1.29
C PRO A 121 -11.31 2.65 -2.01
N GLU A 122 -10.29 3.21 -2.66
CA GLU A 122 -9.25 2.45 -3.35
C GLU A 122 -8.34 1.71 -2.36
N ALA A 123 -8.03 2.31 -1.21
CA ALA A 123 -7.25 1.67 -0.17
C ALA A 123 -8.03 0.50 0.45
N ILE A 124 -9.33 0.70 0.74
CA ILE A 124 -10.22 -0.34 1.25
C ILE A 124 -10.33 -1.49 0.24
N GLY A 125 -10.59 -1.20 -1.04
CA GLY A 125 -10.66 -2.24 -2.07
C GLY A 125 -9.36 -3.02 -2.22
N SER A 126 -8.21 -2.36 -2.04
CA SER A 126 -6.90 -3.02 -2.05
C SER A 126 -6.70 -3.92 -0.83
N ILE A 127 -7.14 -3.48 0.36
CA ILE A 127 -7.12 -4.30 1.58
C ILE A 127 -8.06 -5.49 1.45
N GLU A 128 -9.28 -5.29 0.93
CA GLU A 128 -10.24 -6.37 0.68
C GLU A 128 -9.69 -7.39 -0.32
N TYR A 129 -9.00 -6.96 -1.37
CA TYR A 129 -8.30 -7.84 -2.29
C TYR A 129 -7.27 -8.72 -1.55
N ALA A 130 -6.43 -8.12 -0.71
CA ALA A 130 -5.40 -8.85 0.02
C ALA A 130 -5.98 -9.81 1.08
N VAL A 131 -7.04 -9.42 1.78
CA VAL A 131 -7.71 -10.27 2.76
C VAL A 131 -8.48 -11.40 2.08
N ALA A 132 -9.31 -11.09 1.08
CA ALA A 132 -10.24 -12.05 0.49
C ALA A 132 -9.61 -12.94 -0.58
N LEU A 133 -8.62 -12.44 -1.34
CA LEU A 133 -8.03 -13.17 -2.47
C LEU A 133 -6.61 -13.65 -2.19
N LEU A 134 -5.81 -12.89 -1.42
CA LEU A 134 -4.46 -13.32 -1.03
C LEU A 134 -4.42 -14.01 0.34
N ASN A 135 -5.53 -13.99 1.08
CA ASN A 135 -5.67 -14.61 2.40
C ASN A 135 -4.61 -14.13 3.41
N THR A 136 -4.26 -12.84 3.38
CA THR A 136 -3.34 -12.29 4.39
C THR A 136 -3.95 -12.45 5.80
N PRO A 137 -3.23 -13.08 6.75
CA PRO A 137 -3.77 -13.34 8.08
C PRO A 137 -3.77 -12.11 9.00
N LEU A 138 -3.01 -11.07 8.67
CA LEU A 138 -2.88 -9.86 9.48
C LEU A 138 -3.15 -8.61 8.63
N LEU A 139 -3.98 -7.71 9.15
CA LEU A 139 -4.08 -6.31 8.71
C LEU A 139 -3.51 -5.39 9.78
N MET A 140 -2.50 -4.59 9.44
CA MET A 140 -1.92 -3.58 10.32
C MET A 140 -2.16 -2.18 9.75
N VAL A 141 -2.57 -1.23 10.60
CA VAL A 141 -2.58 0.21 10.27
C VAL A 141 -1.34 0.83 10.88
N LEU A 142 -0.46 1.38 10.05
CA LEU A 142 0.85 1.90 10.45
C LEU A 142 0.89 3.43 10.34
N GLY A 143 0.70 4.08 11.48
CA GLY A 143 0.96 5.51 11.64
C GLY A 143 2.45 5.80 11.88
N HIS A 144 2.80 7.07 11.90
CA HIS A 144 4.14 7.52 12.28
C HIS A 144 4.08 8.94 12.84
N GLU A 145 5.04 9.26 13.72
CA GLU A 145 5.22 10.60 14.26
C GLU A 145 5.52 11.61 13.14
N ARG A 146 5.14 12.86 13.35
CA ARG A 146 5.43 14.00 12.48
C ARG A 146 4.95 13.77 11.04
N CYS A 147 3.74 13.24 10.91
CA CYS A 147 3.10 12.99 9.64
C CYS A 147 2.63 14.29 8.99
N GLY A 148 3.15 14.62 7.80
CA GLY A 148 2.79 15.85 7.08
C GLY A 148 1.29 15.99 6.79
N ALA A 149 0.58 14.89 6.53
CA ALA A 149 -0.87 14.90 6.31
C ALA A 149 -1.64 15.24 7.60
N VAL A 150 -1.19 14.74 8.75
CA VAL A 150 -1.76 15.05 10.06
C VAL A 150 -1.46 16.49 10.44
N THR A 151 -0.20 16.94 10.28
CA THR A 151 0.21 18.34 10.49
C THR A 151 -0.65 19.31 9.68
N ALA A 152 -0.85 19.02 8.39
CA ALA A 152 -1.70 19.81 7.52
C ALA A 152 -3.17 19.87 8.00
N ALA A 153 -3.69 18.76 8.55
CA ALA A 153 -5.03 18.72 9.12
C ALA A 153 -5.16 19.49 10.44
N VAL A 154 -4.13 19.46 11.28
CA VAL A 154 -4.03 20.24 12.53
C VAL A 154 -3.95 21.73 12.25
N GLN A 155 -3.07 22.14 11.32
CA GLN A 155 -2.84 23.55 10.99
C GLN A 155 -3.99 24.16 10.17
N ASN A 156 -4.84 23.33 9.56
CA ASN A 156 -6.00 23.76 8.77
C ASN A 156 -5.63 24.71 7.61
N GLU A 157 -4.46 24.49 7.00
CA GLU A 157 -3.95 25.34 5.92
C GLU A 157 -4.72 25.12 4.60
N ARG A 158 -4.73 26.17 3.76
CA ARG A 158 -5.25 26.07 2.39
C ARG A 158 -4.19 25.44 1.49
N LEU A 159 -4.39 24.18 1.15
CA LEU A 159 -3.47 23.41 0.31
C LEU A 159 -3.93 23.40 -1.16
N PRO A 160 -2.98 23.41 -2.12
CA PRO A 160 -3.32 23.37 -3.54
C PRO A 160 -3.81 21.98 -3.98
N GLY A 161 -4.60 21.96 -5.07
CA GLY A 161 -5.05 20.73 -5.72
C GLY A 161 -5.76 19.74 -4.79
N ASP A 162 -5.51 18.46 -5.00
CA ASP A 162 -6.19 17.37 -4.29
C ASP A 162 -5.59 17.04 -2.92
N ILE A 163 -4.57 17.78 -2.47
CA ILE A 163 -3.98 17.62 -1.12
C ILE A 163 -5.05 17.78 -0.04
N SER A 164 -6.06 18.62 -0.30
CA SER A 164 -7.18 18.83 0.62
C SER A 164 -8.03 17.57 0.87
N THR A 165 -7.98 16.56 0.02
CA THR A 165 -8.79 15.33 0.14
C THR A 165 -8.43 14.55 1.41
N PHE A 166 -7.15 14.27 1.64
CA PHE A 166 -6.72 13.55 2.84
C PHE A 166 -6.82 14.40 4.11
N VAL A 167 -6.62 15.71 4.00
CA VAL A 167 -6.84 16.62 5.13
C VAL A 167 -8.29 16.59 5.60
N LYS A 168 -9.26 16.59 4.68
CA LYS A 168 -10.69 16.47 5.02
C LYS A 168 -11.00 15.15 5.72
N ALA A 169 -10.37 14.05 5.32
CA ALA A 169 -10.54 12.74 5.95
C ALA A 169 -9.97 12.69 7.38
N ILE A 170 -8.88 13.40 7.65
CA ILE A 170 -8.19 13.38 8.96
C ILE A 170 -8.82 14.35 9.98
N LYS A 171 -9.34 15.50 9.53
CA LYS A 171 -9.92 16.56 10.38
C LYS A 171 -10.90 16.09 11.47
N PRO A 172 -11.85 15.15 11.20
CA PRO A 172 -12.75 14.65 12.23
C PRO A 172 -12.04 13.99 13.41
N VAL A 173 -10.88 13.36 13.16
CA VAL A 173 -10.06 12.73 14.21
C VAL A 173 -9.34 13.80 15.03
N VAL A 174 -8.71 14.77 14.36
CA VAL A 174 -8.05 15.91 15.02
C VAL A 174 -9.01 16.64 15.96
N ALA A 175 -10.24 16.89 15.53
CA ALA A 175 -11.26 17.56 16.35
C ALA A 175 -11.59 16.80 17.65
N LYS A 176 -11.51 15.45 17.64
CA LYS A 176 -11.77 14.61 18.81
C LYS A 176 -10.62 14.60 19.81
N VAL A 177 -9.39 14.79 19.35
CA VAL A 177 -8.18 14.71 20.19
C VAL A 177 -7.61 16.08 20.57
N LYS A 178 -8.16 17.18 20.05
CA LYS A 178 -7.68 18.56 20.24
C LYS A 178 -7.40 18.98 21.69
N TYR A 179 -8.12 18.40 22.65
CA TYR A 179 -8.01 18.74 24.08
C TYR A 179 -7.24 17.69 24.90
N GLN A 180 -6.66 16.68 24.23
CA GLN A 180 -5.81 15.70 24.89
C GLN A 180 -4.41 16.31 25.11
N PRO A 181 -3.73 15.97 26.22
CA PRO A 181 -2.36 16.38 26.46
C PRO A 181 -1.40 15.68 25.48
N GLY A 182 -0.31 16.36 25.10
CA GLY A 182 0.72 15.85 24.18
C GLY A 182 0.95 16.78 22.98
N ASP A 183 1.95 16.46 22.17
CA ASP A 183 2.06 17.06 20.83
C ASP A 183 1.00 16.39 19.93
N THR A 184 0.22 17.19 19.21
CA THR A 184 -0.85 16.71 18.33
C THR A 184 -0.35 15.93 17.10
N VAL A 185 0.95 15.98 16.80
CA VAL A 185 1.54 15.30 15.63
C VAL A 185 2.62 14.28 15.99
N ASP A 186 2.94 14.10 17.26
CA ASP A 186 3.77 12.99 17.76
C ASP A 186 2.82 11.88 18.28
#